data_AF-A0A3C1HWD4-F1
#
_entry.id   AF-A0A3C1HWD4-F1
#
_cell.length_a   1.000
_cell.length_b   1.000
_cell.length_c   1.000
_cell.angle_alpha   90.00
_cell.angle_beta   90.00
_cell.angle_gamma   90.00
#
_symmetry.space_group_name_H-M   'P 1'
#
loop_
_entity.id
_entity.type
_entity.pdbx_description
1 polymer ?
#
loop_
_entity_poly.entity_id
_entity_poly.type
_entity_poly.pdbx_seq_one_letter_code
_entity_poly.pdbx_strand_id
1 'polypeptide(L)'
;MSQIDLQWFAAEDEGKTEEPSEYKLRKAREEGRLAKSQELNGTLVFFVTVIMLILLAPWIERKCEEVLTYFFRNVAAPKVDDKKFAFFCLKYFIIMTLPIAFVGMIAGIVSN
;
A
#
# COMPACT_ATOMS: atom_id res chain seq x y z
N MET A 1 2.23 -25.34 45.03
CA MET A 1 2.84 -24.99 43.73
C MET A 1 1.78 -25.23 42.67
N SER A 2 1.37 -24.17 41.97
CA SER A 2 0.26 -24.16 41.01
C SER A 2 0.49 -25.16 39.88
N GLN A 3 -0.41 -26.13 39.75
CA GLN A 3 -0.46 -27.02 38.59
C GLN A 3 -0.84 -26.16 37.38
N ILE A 4 0.10 -25.98 36.46
CA ILE A 4 -0.17 -25.39 35.15
C ILE A 4 -1.05 -26.38 34.40
N ASP A 5 -2.27 -25.95 34.06
CA ASP A 5 -3.22 -26.76 33.32
C ASP A 5 -2.74 -26.92 31.87
N LEU A 6 -2.17 -28.09 31.57
CA LEU A 6 -1.61 -28.43 30.27
C LEU A 6 -2.67 -28.48 29.16
N GLN A 7 -3.96 -28.51 29.52
CA GLN A 7 -5.07 -28.43 28.57
C GLN A 7 -5.16 -27.07 27.87
N TRP A 8 -4.56 -26.02 28.43
CA TRP A 8 -4.49 -24.70 27.81
C TRP A 8 -3.59 -24.66 26.55
N PHE A 9 -2.59 -25.55 26.47
CA PHE A 9 -1.73 -25.71 25.30
C PHE A 9 -2.22 -26.80 24.35
N ALA A 10 -3.20 -27.60 24.76
CA ALA A 10 -3.93 -28.48 23.86
C ALA A 10 -4.91 -27.62 23.04
N ALA A 11 -4.37 -26.88 22.06
CA ALA A 11 -5.19 -26.27 21.03
C ALA A 11 -6.01 -27.40 20.38
N GLU A 12 -7.31 -27.49 20.70
CA GLU A 12 -8.25 -28.53 20.20
C GLU A 12 -8.35 -28.63 18.66
N ASP A 13 -7.66 -27.73 17.94
CA ASP A 13 -7.63 -27.56 16.50
C ASP A 13 -6.24 -27.81 15.85
N GLU A 14 -5.14 -27.98 16.60
CA GLU A 14 -3.83 -28.32 15.99
C GLU A 14 -3.72 -29.82 15.71
N GLY A 15 -4.24 -30.26 14.55
CA GLY A 15 -4.03 -31.62 14.03
C GLY A 15 -5.28 -32.37 13.56
N LYS A 16 -6.46 -31.72 13.55
CA LYS A 16 -7.68 -32.33 12.97
C LYS A 16 -7.74 -32.10 11.46
N THR A 17 -7.77 -33.20 10.70
CA THR A 17 -7.92 -33.22 9.23
C THR A 17 -9.38 -33.14 8.78
N GLU A 18 -10.32 -32.99 9.71
CA GLU A 18 -11.75 -32.88 9.41
C GLU A 18 -12.13 -31.42 9.18
N GLU A 19 -12.95 -31.17 8.16
CA GLU A 19 -13.53 -29.85 7.94
C GLU A 19 -14.38 -29.43 9.15
N PRO A 20 -14.34 -28.15 9.55
CA PRO A 20 -15.09 -27.67 10.71
C PRO A 20 -16.60 -27.88 10.51
N SER A 21 -17.27 -28.46 11.51
CA SER A 21 -18.72 -28.72 11.45
C SER A 21 -19.54 -27.43 11.33
N GLU A 22 -20.77 -27.54 10.80
CA GLU A 22 -21.68 -26.39 10.66
C GLU A 22 -21.91 -25.64 11.99
N TYR A 23 -21.92 -26.35 13.11
CA TYR A 23 -22.02 -25.76 14.45
C TYR A 23 -20.80 -24.90 14.81
N LYS A 24 -19.58 -25.37 14.51
CA LYS A 24 -18.34 -24.61 14.71
C LYS A 24 -18.30 -23.37 13.81
N LEU A 25 -18.68 -23.50 12.55
CA LEU A 25 -18.76 -22.37 11.61
C LEU A 25 -19.79 -21.32 12.06
N ARG A 26 -20.96 -21.75 12.54
CA ARG A 26 -22.00 -20.85 13.06
C ARG A 26 -21.54 -20.13 14.32
N LYS A 27 -20.93 -20.85 15.25
CA LYS A 27 -20.34 -20.26 16.46
C LYS A 27 -19.21 -19.28 16.15
N ALA A 28 -18.34 -19.59 15.19
CA ALA A 28 -17.30 -18.66 14.73
C ALA A 28 -17.89 -17.37 14.12
N ARG A 29 -19.01 -17.46 13.37
CA ARG A 29 -19.73 -16.28 12.86
C ARG A 29 -20.39 -15.48 13.99
N GLU A 30 -21.01 -16.15 14.97
CA GLU A 30 -21.63 -15.54 16.15
C GLU A 30 -20.59 -14.84 17.05
N GLU A 31 -19.40 -15.41 17.18
CA GLU A 31 -18.24 -14.84 17.89
C GLU A 31 -17.52 -13.74 17.08
N GLY A 32 -18.02 -13.38 15.90
CA GLY A 32 -17.44 -12.34 15.05
C GLY A 32 -16.13 -12.73 14.37
N ARG A 33 -15.72 -14.00 14.46
CA ARG A 33 -14.59 -14.60 13.74
C ARG A 33 -14.99 -14.95 12.31
N LEU A 34 -15.43 -13.94 11.56
CA LEU A 34 -15.51 -14.04 10.10
C LEU A 34 -14.09 -13.99 9.55
N ALA A 35 -13.72 -14.97 8.72
CA ALA A 35 -12.44 -14.97 8.04
C ALA A 35 -12.31 -13.69 7.21
N LYS A 36 -11.47 -12.75 7.66
CA LYS A 36 -11.06 -11.58 6.85
C LYS A 36 -10.26 -12.16 5.68
N SER A 37 -10.80 -12.09 4.47
CA SER A 37 -10.07 -12.50 3.28
C SER A 37 -8.82 -11.63 3.16
N GLN A 38 -7.64 -12.22 3.34
CA GLN A 38 -6.37 -11.50 3.22
C GLN A 38 -6.20 -10.90 1.82
N GLU A 39 -6.76 -11.57 0.80
CA GLU A 39 -6.79 -11.10 -0.58
C GLU A 39 -7.64 -9.85 -0.79
N LEU A 40 -8.70 -9.66 0.01
CA LEU A 40 -9.59 -8.49 -0.10
C LEU A 40 -8.86 -7.21 0.30
N ASN A 41 -8.01 -7.29 1.32
CA ASN A 41 -7.18 -6.19 1.78
C ASN A 41 -6.23 -5.69 0.69
N GLY A 42 -5.43 -6.61 0.13
CA GLY A 42 -4.48 -6.26 -0.94
C GLY A 42 -5.18 -5.68 -2.17
N THR A 43 -6.32 -6.27 -2.55
CA THR A 43 -7.13 -5.78 -3.69
C THR A 43 -7.67 -4.38 -3.45
N LEU A 44 -8.15 -4.08 -2.24
CA LEU A 44 -8.67 -2.77 -1.88
C LEU A 44 -7.55 -1.70 -1.93
N VAL A 45 -6.38 -2.00 -1.39
CA VAL A 45 -5.21 -1.10 -1.44
C VAL A 45 -4.81 -0.81 -2.88
N PHE A 46 -4.74 -1.84 -3.72
CA PHE A 46 -4.43 -1.69 -5.15
C PHE A 46 -5.47 -0.81 -5.85
N PHE A 47 -6.75 -1.09 -5.65
CA PHE A 47 -7.84 -0.35 -6.29
C PHE A 47 -7.83 1.13 -5.92
N VAL A 48 -7.69 1.46 -4.64
CA VAL A 48 -7.58 2.84 -4.16
C VAL A 48 -6.36 3.54 -4.75
N THR A 49 -5.22 2.86 -4.81
CA THR A 49 -3.98 3.42 -5.37
C THR A 49 -4.12 3.73 -6.86
N VAL A 50 -4.75 2.84 -7.64
CA VAL A 50 -5.01 3.05 -9.07
C VAL A 50 -5.96 4.22 -9.31
N ILE A 51 -7.05 4.32 -8.55
CA ILE A 51 -7.99 5.46 -8.66
C ILE A 51 -7.27 6.77 -8.40
N MET A 52 -6.48 6.83 -7.33
CA MET A 52 -5.74 8.05 -6.99
C MET A 52 -4.69 8.40 -8.04
N LEU A 53 -4.05 7.41 -8.67
CA LEU A 53 -3.15 7.64 -9.80
C LEU A 53 -3.89 8.27 -10.98
N ILE A 54 -5.09 7.80 -11.32
CA ILE A 54 -5.93 8.39 -12.38
C ILE A 54 -6.30 9.84 -12.04
N LEU A 55 -6.69 10.11 -10.79
CA LEU A 55 -7.03 11.47 -10.34
C LEU A 55 -5.82 12.41 -10.35
N LEU A 56 -4.63 11.90 -10.04
CA LEU A 56 -3.37 12.66 -10.05
C LEU A 56 -2.78 12.80 -11.46
N ALA A 57 -3.22 12.02 -12.45
CA ALA A 57 -2.63 12.00 -13.79
C ALA A 57 -2.54 13.38 -14.46
N PRO A 58 -3.59 14.24 -14.46
CA PRO A 58 -3.50 15.58 -15.06
C PRO A 58 -2.49 16.49 -14.35
N TRP A 59 -2.29 16.28 -13.05
CA TRP A 59 -1.31 17.05 -12.29
C TRP A 59 0.12 16.57 -12.61
N ILE A 60 0.33 15.26 -12.69
CA ILE A 60 1.60 14.65 -13.09
C ILE A 60 1.98 15.08 -14.51
N GLU A 61 1.02 15.09 -15.43
CA GLU A 61 1.20 15.56 -16.81
C GLU A 61 1.76 16.97 -16.86
N ARG A 62 1.16 17.93 -16.12
CA ARG A 62 1.68 19.30 -16.02
C ARG A 62 3.11 19.35 -15.48
N LYS A 63 3.47 18.47 -14.54
CA LYS A 63 4.85 18.37 -14.05
C LYS A 63 5.81 17.81 -15.09
N CYS A 64 5.37 16.84 -15.90
CA CYS A 64 6.14 16.37 -17.05
C CYS A 64 6.38 17.50 -18.06
N GLU A 65 5.36 18.31 -18.37
CA GLU A 65 5.50 19.47 -19.26
C GLU A 65 6.49 20.51 -18.71
N GLU A 66 6.43 20.81 -17.40
CA GLU A 66 7.38 21.71 -16.73
C GLU A 66 8.83 21.20 -16.86
N VAL A 67 9.04 19.90 -16.68
CA VAL A 67 10.35 19.25 -16.84
C VAL A 67 10.84 19.36 -18.28
N LEU A 68 10.02 18.96 -19.26
CA LEU A 68 10.37 19.03 -20.68
C LEU A 68 10.69 20.47 -21.09
N THR A 69 9.87 21.43 -20.68
CA THR A 69 10.09 22.85 -20.96
C THR A 69 11.40 23.35 -20.37
N TYR A 70 11.75 22.93 -19.16
CA TYR A 70 13.04 23.26 -18.55
C TYR A 70 14.20 22.70 -19.38
N PHE A 71 14.13 21.44 -19.81
CA PHE A 71 15.16 20.84 -20.65
C PHE A 71 15.33 21.58 -21.98
N PHE A 72 14.23 21.79 -22.72
CA PHE A 72 14.27 22.47 -24.01
C PHE A 72 14.78 23.92 -23.92
N ARG A 73 14.46 24.64 -22.83
CA ARG A 73 14.97 26.00 -22.61
C ARG A 73 16.47 26.05 -22.33
N ASN A 74 17.02 25.00 -21.71
CA ASN A 74 18.42 24.97 -21.28
C ASN A 74 19.33 24.16 -22.20
N VAL A 75 18.79 23.48 -23.23
CA VAL A 75 19.57 22.60 -24.12
C VAL A 75 20.66 23.33 -24.90
N ALA A 76 20.44 24.60 -25.24
CA ALA A 76 21.40 25.44 -25.97
C ALA A 76 22.35 26.22 -25.05
N ALA A 77 22.27 26.01 -23.73
CA ALA A 77 23.12 26.73 -22.79
C ALA A 77 24.59 26.27 -22.96
N PRO A 78 25.55 27.21 -23.05
CA PRO A 78 26.96 26.86 -23.25
C PRO A 78 27.60 26.17 -22.03
N LYS A 79 26.97 26.27 -20.86
CA LYS A 79 27.38 25.60 -19.63
C LYS A 79 26.16 25.27 -18.79
N VAL A 80 26.12 24.05 -18.26
CA VAL A 80 25.09 23.60 -17.31
C VAL A 80 25.58 23.83 -15.88
N ASP A 81 24.70 24.33 -15.03
CA ASP A 81 24.92 24.40 -13.58
C ASP A 81 24.49 23.07 -12.95
N ASP A 82 25.45 22.18 -12.71
CA ASP A 82 25.20 20.81 -12.24
C ASP A 82 24.38 20.75 -10.96
N LYS A 83 24.59 21.71 -10.04
CA LYS A 83 23.86 21.74 -8.76
C LYS A 83 22.40 22.10 -8.95
N LYS A 84 22.12 23.13 -9.77
CA LYS A 84 20.74 23.52 -10.08
C LYS A 84 20.03 22.44 -10.87
N PHE A 85 20.72 21.81 -11.81
CA PHE A 85 20.20 20.69 -12.58
C PHE A 85 19.84 19.50 -11.68
N ALA A 86 20.77 19.06 -10.81
CA ALA A 86 20.53 17.97 -9.87
C ALA A 86 19.38 18.28 -8.90
N PHE A 87 19.34 19.49 -8.35
CA PHE A 87 18.25 19.93 -7.47
C PHE A 87 16.90 19.94 -8.20
N PHE A 88 16.87 20.39 -9.46
CA PHE A 88 15.66 20.36 -10.29
C PHE A 88 15.17 18.92 -10.48
N CYS A 89 16.04 18.01 -10.91
CA CYS A 89 15.70 16.61 -11.10
C CYS A 89 15.17 15.96 -9.82
N LEU A 90 15.87 16.15 -8.69
CA LEU A 90 15.46 15.61 -7.40
C LEU A 90 14.11 16.19 -6.94
N LYS A 91 13.91 17.50 -7.08
CA LYS A 91 12.65 18.17 -6.71
C LYS A 91 11.47 17.58 -7.47
N TYR A 92 11.55 17.45 -8.80
CA TYR A 92 10.44 16.94 -9.60
C TYR A 92 10.22 15.44 -9.39
N PHE A 93 11.29 14.66 -9.21
CA PHE A 93 11.18 13.26 -8.84
C PHE A 93 10.40 13.09 -7.53
N ILE A 94 10.78 13.82 -6.47
CA ILE A 94 10.10 13.74 -5.17
C ILE A 94 8.66 14.21 -5.30
N ILE A 95 8.41 15.38 -5.92
CA ILE A 95 7.06 15.94 -5.97
C ILE A 95 6.10 15.03 -6.72
N MET A 96 6.54 14.39 -7.82
CA MET A 96 5.69 13.52 -8.63
C MET A 96 5.44 12.15 -8.00
N THR A 97 6.43 11.60 -7.28
CA THR A 97 6.33 10.25 -6.70
C THR A 97 5.71 10.22 -5.31
N LEU A 98 5.95 11.25 -4.49
CA LEU A 98 5.53 11.30 -3.09
C LEU A 98 4.00 11.20 -2.90
N PRO A 99 3.15 11.87 -3.70
CA PRO A 99 1.69 11.76 -3.56
C PRO A 99 1.18 10.33 -3.78
N ILE A 100 1.71 9.63 -4.78
CA ILE A 100 1.32 8.24 -5.09
C ILE A 100 1.78 7.32 -3.97
N ALA A 101 3.04 7.47 -3.52
CA ALA A 101 3.59 6.69 -2.42
C ALA A 101 2.82 6.91 -1.11
N PHE A 102 2.44 8.16 -0.83
CA PHE A 102 1.67 8.53 0.35
C PHE A 102 0.29 7.89 0.34
N VAL A 103 -0.41 7.91 -0.80
CA VAL A 103 -1.70 7.24 -0.94
C VAL A 103 -1.58 5.74 -0.67
N GLY A 104 -0.60 5.06 -1.29
CA GLY A 104 -0.40 3.63 -1.09
C GLY A 104 -0.09 3.29 0.38
N MET A 105 0.71 4.13 1.04
CA MET A 105 1.01 3.98 2.47
C MET A 105 -0.25 4.10 3.33
N ILE A 106 -1.07 5.13 3.13
CA ILE A 106 -2.32 5.32 3.89
C ILE A 106 -3.29 4.17 3.64
N ALA A 107 -3.46 3.76 2.38
CA ALA A 107 -4.32 2.63 2.04
C ALA A 107 -3.87 1.33 2.72
N GLY A 108 -2.56 1.06 2.75
CA GLY A 108 -2.00 -0.11 3.43
C GLY A 108 -2.20 -0.09 4.95
N ILE A 109 -2.09 1.08 5.60
CA ILE A 109 -2.36 1.24 7.03
C ILE A 109 -3.84 1.01 7.33
N VAL A 110 -4.76 1.58 6.53
CA VAL A 110 -6.20 1.43 6.73
C VAL A 110 -6.67 -0.01 6.49
N SER A 111 -6.00 -0.73 5.60
CA SER A 111 -6.40 -2.09 5.24
C SER A 111 -6.01 -3.13 6.29
N ASN A 112 -4.88 -2.97 6.98
CA ASN A 112 -4.41 -3.91 8.01
C ASN A 112 -5.37 -3.92 9.21
#